data_AF-A0A2N0HCA7-F1
#
_entry.id   AF-A0A2N0HCA7-F1
#
_cell.length_a   1.000
_cell.length_b   1.000
_cell.length_c   1.000
_cell.angle_alpha   90.00
_cell.angle_beta   90.00
_cell.angle_gamma   90.00
#
_symmetry.space_group_name_H-M   'P 1'
#
loop_
_entity.id
_entity.type
_entity.pdbx_description
1 polymer ?
#
loop_
_entity_poly.entity_id
_entity_poly.type
_entity_poly.pdbx_seq_one_letter_code
_entity_poly.pdbx_strand_id
1 'polypeptide(L)'
;MATTQTGELLSAYCKRKRIYKSALARKTGIGYQSLLKHLKSKTLRLDTLIRISEGLGHNFLMDIAVQLPKSYTTDAPIDLSEANEIETLKEKVKLLEAEKQLLLQVIGVKG
;
A
#
# COMPACT_ATOMS: atom_id res chain seq x y z
N MET A 1 6.85 -23.14 7.89
CA MET A 1 6.99 -22.05 6.89
C MET A 1 5.64 -21.36 6.74
N ALA A 2 5.56 -20.04 6.87
CA ALA A 2 4.31 -19.31 6.66
C ALA A 2 3.84 -19.54 5.22
N THR A 3 2.67 -20.14 5.04
CA THR A 3 2.10 -20.39 3.71
C THR A 3 1.15 -19.25 3.40
N THR A 4 1.62 -18.25 2.65
CA THR A 4 0.79 -17.13 2.25
C THR A 4 -0.23 -17.60 1.22
N GLN A 5 -1.52 -17.60 1.59
CA GLN A 5 -2.61 -17.97 0.69
C GLN A 5 -2.96 -16.77 -0.21
N THR A 6 -2.33 -16.71 -1.38
CA THR A 6 -2.44 -15.54 -2.27
C THR A 6 -3.86 -15.30 -2.78
N GLY A 7 -4.63 -16.36 -3.05
CA GLY A 7 -6.04 -16.22 -3.45
C GLY A 7 -6.92 -15.61 -2.36
N GLU A 8 -6.69 -15.98 -1.09
CA GLU A 8 -7.42 -15.40 0.04
C GLU A 8 -7.11 -13.91 0.22
N LEU A 9 -5.83 -13.55 0.12
CA LEU A 9 -5.34 -12.17 0.18
C LEU A 9 -6.01 -11.30 -0.90
N LEU A 10 -6.04 -11.77 -2.15
CA LEU A 10 -6.73 -11.09 -3.24
C LEU A 10 -8.25 -11.00 -3.02
N SER A 11 -8.87 -12.09 -2.57
CA SER A 11 -10.30 -12.14 -2.28
C SER A 11 -10.70 -11.18 -1.16
N ALA A 12 -9.91 -11.10 -0.10
CA ALA A 12 -10.12 -10.19 1.01
C ALA A 12 -10.02 -8.73 0.56
N TYR A 13 -9.01 -8.40 -0.26
CA TYR A 13 -8.87 -7.07 -0.84
C TYR A 13 -10.08 -6.69 -1.70
N CYS A 14 -10.49 -7.57 -2.61
CA CYS A 14 -11.64 -7.33 -3.50
C CYS A 14 -12.93 -7.13 -2.70
N LYS A 15 -13.16 -7.92 -1.64
CA LYS A 15 -14.32 -7.76 -0.75
C LYS A 15 -14.29 -6.41 -0.02
N ARG A 16 -13.15 -6.07 0.59
CA ARG A 16 -12.97 -4.82 1.35
C ARG A 16 -13.19 -3.58 0.50
N LYS A 17 -12.66 -3.58 -0.73
CA LYS A 17 -12.79 -2.45 -1.67
C LYS A 17 -14.02 -2.53 -2.58
N ARG A 18 -14.94 -3.50 -2.34
CA ARG A 18 -16.16 -3.73 -3.13
C ARG A 18 -15.90 -3.81 -4.64
N ILE A 19 -14.85 -4.52 -5.03
CA ILE A 19 -14.44 -4.63 -6.42
C ILE A 19 -15.30 -5.66 -7.14
N TYR A 20 -15.97 -5.21 -8.19
CA TYR A 20 -16.69 -6.08 -9.10
C TYR A 20 -15.71 -6.94 -9.89
N LYS A 21 -15.81 -8.26 -9.73
CA LYS A 21 -14.92 -9.24 -10.38
C LYS A 21 -15.01 -9.18 -11.91
N SER A 22 -16.17 -8.81 -12.45
CA SER A 22 -16.37 -8.58 -13.88
C SER A 22 -15.58 -7.37 -14.37
N ALA A 23 -15.55 -6.28 -13.60
CA ALA A 23 -14.73 -5.11 -13.92
C ALA A 23 -13.23 -5.41 -13.80
N LEU A 24 -12.84 -6.18 -12.78
CA LEU A 24 -11.46 -6.63 -12.62
C LEU A 24 -10.99 -7.51 -13.78
N ALA A 25 -11.84 -8.44 -14.24
CA ALA A 25 -11.55 -9.28 -15.41
C ALA A 25 -11.29 -8.44 -16.66
N ARG A 26 -12.10 -7.39 -16.89
CA ARG A 26 -11.90 -6.45 -18.01
C ARG A 26 -10.58 -5.67 -17.89
N LYS A 27 -10.27 -5.15 -16.70
CA LYS A 27 -9.02 -4.38 -16.47
C LYS A 27 -7.76 -5.22 -16.62
N THR A 28 -7.82 -6.48 -16.21
CA THR A 28 -6.66 -7.39 -16.21
C THR A 28 -6.55 -8.22 -17.49
N GLY A 29 -7.58 -8.24 -18.34
CA GLY A 29 -7.65 -9.16 -19.49
C GLY A 29 -7.71 -10.64 -19.10
N ILE A 30 -7.88 -10.96 -17.81
CA ILE A 30 -8.02 -12.33 -17.32
C ILE A 30 -9.48 -12.74 -17.50
N GLY A 31 -9.72 -13.88 -18.15
CA GLY A 31 -11.07 -14.43 -18.30
C GLY A 31 -11.78 -14.56 -16.95
N TYR A 32 -13.07 -14.20 -16.89
CA TYR A 32 -13.83 -14.11 -15.63
C TYR A 32 -13.78 -15.41 -14.81
N GLN A 33 -13.93 -16.58 -15.45
CA GLN A 33 -13.86 -17.88 -14.78
C GLN A 33 -12.46 -18.17 -14.23
N SER A 34 -11.41 -17.84 -14.99
CA SER A 34 -10.02 -17.96 -14.55
C SER A 34 -9.75 -17.05 -13.36
N LEU A 35 -10.24 -15.81 -13.39
CA LEU A 35 -10.14 -14.89 -12.25
C LEU A 35 -10.81 -15.46 -11.00
N LEU A 36 -12.02 -16.03 -11.13
CA LEU A 36 -12.70 -16.68 -10.00
C LEU A 36 -11.91 -17.86 -9.42
N LYS A 37 -11.27 -18.66 -10.28
CA LYS A 37 -10.40 -19.76 -9.88
C LYS A 37 -9.17 -19.25 -9.12
N HIS A 38 -8.52 -18.21 -9.63
CA HIS A 38 -7.37 -17.56 -8.99
C HIS A 38 -7.68 -16.97 -7.62
N LEU A 39 -8.85 -16.36 -7.46
CA LEU A 39 -9.30 -15.82 -6.18
C LEU A 39 -9.58 -16.89 -5.11
N LYS A 40 -9.72 -18.16 -5.50
CA LYS A 40 -9.95 -19.29 -4.60
C LYS A 40 -8.72 -20.19 -4.46
N SER A 41 -7.65 -19.96 -5.23
CA SER A 41 -6.50 -20.85 -5.24
C SER A 41 -5.56 -20.55 -4.07
N LYS A 42 -4.98 -21.63 -3.51
CA LYS A 42 -4.00 -21.51 -2.42
C LYS A 42 -2.72 -20.82 -2.88
N THR A 43 -2.33 -21.05 -4.12
CA THR A 43 -1.16 -20.46 -4.77
C THR A 43 -1.59 -19.76 -6.05
N LEU A 44 -0.78 -18.80 -6.48
CA LEU A 44 -0.97 -18.07 -7.72
C LEU A 44 0.38 -17.94 -8.41
N ARG A 45 0.39 -18.02 -9.74
CA ARG A 45 1.60 -17.69 -10.50
C ARG A 45 1.89 -16.19 -10.34
N LEU A 46 3.18 -15.86 -10.23
CA LEU A 46 3.63 -14.50 -9.94
C LEU A 46 3.19 -13.50 -11.02
N ASP A 47 3.25 -13.90 -12.29
CA ASP A 47 2.79 -13.12 -13.45
C ASP A 47 1.31 -12.70 -13.32
N THR A 48 0.48 -13.60 -12.78
CA THR A 48 -0.95 -13.36 -12.58
C THR A 48 -1.17 -12.43 -11.39
N LEU A 49 -0.34 -12.55 -10.34
CA LEU A 49 -0.37 -11.66 -9.20
C LEU A 49 -0.02 -10.21 -9.61
N ILE A 50 1.06 -10.05 -10.38
CA ILE A 50 1.51 -8.75 -10.91
C ILE A 50 0.42 -8.12 -11.76
N ARG A 51 -0.17 -8.89 -12.68
CA ARG A 51 -1.25 -8.39 -13.55
C ARG A 51 -2.48 -7.93 -12.76
N ILE A 52 -2.86 -8.67 -11.72
CA ILE A 52 -3.96 -8.28 -10.83
C ILE A 52 -3.57 -7.03 -10.02
N SER A 53 -2.31 -6.94 -9.57
CA SER A 53 -1.77 -5.75 -8.91
C SER A 53 -1.87 -4.50 -9.78
N GLU A 54 -1.44 -4.59 -11.04
CA GLU A 54 -1.55 -3.51 -12.02
C GLU A 54 -3.00 -3.12 -12.28
N GLY A 55 -3.88 -4.12 -12.52
CA GLY A 55 -5.30 -3.88 -12.78
C GLY A 55 -6.05 -3.25 -11.60
N LEU A 56 -5.51 -3.38 -10.38
CA LEU A 56 -6.07 -2.83 -9.16
C LEU A 56 -5.35 -1.59 -8.63
N GLY A 57 -4.18 -1.26 -9.17
CA GLY A 57 -3.29 -0.24 -8.60
C GLY A 57 -2.89 -0.56 -7.16
N HIS A 58 -2.71 -1.84 -6.82
CA HIS A 58 -2.39 -2.27 -5.45
C HIS A 58 -1.26 -3.29 -5.45
N ASN A 59 -0.18 -3.03 -4.69
CA ASN A 59 1.01 -3.87 -4.68
C ASN A 59 0.87 -5.05 -3.71
N PHE A 60 0.37 -6.19 -4.20
CA PHE A 60 0.23 -7.40 -3.41
C PHE A 60 1.57 -8.08 -3.10
N LEU A 61 2.64 -7.78 -3.85
CA LEU A 61 3.98 -8.28 -3.54
C LEU A 61 4.50 -7.66 -2.25
N MET A 62 4.26 -6.36 -2.07
CA MET A 62 4.59 -5.67 -0.82
C MET A 62 3.78 -6.22 0.36
N ASP A 63 2.48 -6.49 0.17
CA ASP A 63 1.65 -7.14 1.21
C ASP A 63 2.22 -8.49 1.68
N ILE A 64 2.86 -9.23 0.77
CA ILE A 64 3.54 -10.50 1.10
C ILE A 64 4.88 -10.22 1.77
N ALA A 65 5.66 -9.26 1.27
CA ALA A 65 6.96 -8.90 1.80
C ALA A 65 6.88 -8.44 3.27
N VAL A 66 5.87 -7.65 3.64
CA VAL A 66 5.68 -7.19 5.04
C VAL A 66 5.31 -8.31 6.02
N GLN A 67 4.90 -9.48 5.53
CA GLN A 67 4.64 -10.66 6.37
C GLN A 67 5.92 -11.47 6.63
N LEU A 68 7.01 -11.19 5.93
CA LEU A 68 8.30 -11.85 6.13
C LEU A 68 8.97 -11.35 7.42
N PRO A 69 9.88 -12.16 8.01
CA PRO A 69 10.63 -11.72 9.18
C PRO A 69 11.40 -10.42 8.92
N LYS A 70 11.35 -9.49 9.87
CA LYS A 70 12.05 -8.19 9.79
C LYS A 70 13.57 -8.30 9.69
N SER A 71 14.13 -9.47 10.02
CA SER A 71 15.57 -9.73 9.91
C SER A 71 16.02 -9.98 8.47
N TYR A 72 15.11 -10.14 7.51
CA TYR A 72 15.45 -10.39 6.13
C TYR A 72 15.89 -9.09 5.46
N THR A 73 16.96 -9.15 4.68
CA THR A 73 17.51 -8.02 3.93
C THR A 73 16.87 -7.93 2.54
N THR A 74 16.94 -6.76 1.92
CA THR A 74 16.50 -6.52 0.55
C THR A 74 17.54 -5.70 -0.19
N ASP A 75 17.83 -6.08 -1.44
CA ASP A 75 18.71 -5.32 -2.34
C ASP A 75 17.91 -4.40 -3.26
N ALA A 76 16.57 -4.47 -3.22
CA ALA A 76 15.72 -3.60 -4.03
C ALA A 76 15.91 -2.14 -3.58
N PRO A 77 16.12 -1.21 -4.53
CA PRO A 77 16.21 0.21 -4.20
C PRO A 77 14.87 0.66 -3.61
N ILE A 78 14.91 1.17 -2.39
CA ILE A 78 13.74 1.73 -1.73
C ILE A 78 13.61 3.17 -2.22
N ASP A 79 12.48 3.49 -2.85
CA ASP A 79 12.14 4.87 -3.16
C ASP A 79 11.84 5.60 -1.84
N LEU A 80 12.74 6.48 -1.43
CA LEU A 80 12.65 7.27 -0.20
C LEU A 80 11.98 8.63 -0.44
N SER A 81 11.45 8.92 -1.63
CA SER A 81 10.82 10.21 -1.95
C SER A 81 9.74 10.60 -0.94
N GLU A 82 8.80 9.70 -0.63
CA GLU A 82 7.74 9.93 0.36
C GLU A 82 8.30 10.09 1.78
N ALA A 83 9.33 9.33 2.15
CA ALA A 83 9.97 9.43 3.47
C ALA A 83 10.65 10.79 3.66
N ASN A 84 11.35 11.26 2.63
CA ASN A 84 12.00 12.57 2.60
C ASN A 84 10.97 13.71 2.63
N GLU A 85 9.83 13.56 1.94
CA GLU A 85 8.74 14.53 2.00
C GLU A 85 8.10 14.58 3.40
N ILE A 86 7.89 13.43 4.05
CA ILE A 86 7.40 13.37 5.43
C ILE A 86 8.35 14.09 6.40
N GLU A 87 9.66 13.89 6.25
CA GLU A 87 10.66 14.57 7.08
C GLU A 87 10.61 16.09 6.87
N THR A 88 10.56 16.52 5.60
CA THR A 88 10.41 17.94 5.23
C THR A 88 9.14 18.56 5.82
N LEU A 89 8.02 17.83 5.76
CA LEU A 89 6.75 18.29 6.33
C LEU A 89 6.81 18.39 7.86
N LYS A 90 7.46 17.44 8.54
CA LYS A 90 7.66 17.49 10.00
C LYS A 90 8.50 18.69 10.42
N GLU A 91 9.56 19.01 9.68
CA GLU A 91 10.37 20.20 9.93
C GLU A 91 9.56 21.48 9.77
N LYS A 92 8.76 21.59 8.70
CA LYS A 92 7.86 22.74 8.49
C LYS A 92 6.85 22.91 9.62
N VAL A 93 6.23 21.81 10.08
CA VAL A 93 5.30 21.87 11.22
C VAL A 93 5.98 22.39 12.48
N LYS A 94 7.20 21.92 12.77
CA LYS A 94 7.97 22.37 13.94
C LYS A 94 8.27 23.87 13.89
N LEU A 95 8.64 24.38 12.71
CA LEU A 95 8.91 25.81 12.50
C LEU A 95 7.64 26.65 12.67
N LEU A 96 6.53 26.23 12.04
CA LEU A 96 5.24 26.91 12.16
C LEU A 96 4.72 26.92 13.60
N GLU A 97 4.93 25.84 14.36
CA GLU A 97 4.58 25.79 15.78
C GLU A 97 5.39 26.79 16.61
N ALA A 98 6.69 26.93 16.33
CA ALA A 98 7.55 27.91 16.99
C ALA A 98 7.15 29.36 16.66
N GLU A 99 6.87 29.65 15.38
CA GLU A 99 6.36 30.96 14.94
C GLU A 99 5.02 31.31 15.60
N LYS A 100 4.10 30.34 15.68
CA LYS A 100 2.82 30.51 16.36
C LYS A 100 3.02 30.81 17.85
N GLN A 101 3.93 30.10 18.54
CA GLN A 101 4.22 30.35 19.95
C GLN A 101 4.78 31.76 20.16
N LEU A 102 5.70 32.20 19.31
CA LEU A 102 6.25 33.55 19.35
C LEU A 102 5.16 34.61 19.14
N LEU A 103 4.29 34.43 18.14
CA LEU A 103 3.18 35.34 17.88
C LEU A 103 2.20 35.41 19.04
N LEU A 104 1.84 34.27 19.63
CA LEU A 104 0.97 34.23 20.81
C LEU A 104 1.60 34.95 22.02
N GLN A 105 2.91 34.84 22.21
CA GLN A 105 3.62 35.61 23.24
C GLN A 105 3.58 37.12 22.95
N VAL A 106 3.82 37.54 21.70
CA VAL A 106 3.83 38.96 21.32
C VAL A 106 2.43 39.58 21.38
N ILE A 107 1.37 38.85 21.01
CA ILE A 107 -0.01 39.33 21.03
C ILE A 107 -0.59 39.26 22.46
N GLY A 108 -0.27 38.22 23.23
CA GLY A 108 -0.71 38.07 24.62
C GLY A 108 -0.08 39.06 25.60
N VAL A 109 1.02 39.72 25.24
CA VAL A 109 1.68 40.79 26.03
C VAL A 109 1.10 42.19 25.71
N LYS A 110 0.22 42.32 24.69
CA LYS A 110 -0.39 43.59 24.27
C LYS A 110 -1.84 43.81 24.74
N GLY A 111 -2.36 42.99 25.66
CA GLY A 111 -3.63 43.21 26.36
C GLY A 111 -3.40 43.45 27.83
#